data_AF-A0A951QFM4-F1
#
_entry.id   AF-A0A951QFM4-F1
#
_cell.length_a   1.000
_cell.length_b   1.000
_cell.length_c   1.000
_cell.angle_alpha   90.00
_cell.angle_beta   90.00
_cell.angle_gamma   90.00
#
_symmetry.space_group_name_H-M   'P 1'
#
loop_
_entity.id
_entity.type
_entity.pdbx_description
1 polymer ?
#
loop_
_entity_poly.entity_id
_entity_poly.type
_entity_poly.pdbx_seq_one_letter_code
_entity_poly.pdbx_strand_id
1 'polypeptide(L)'
;MARVWGISESTVCRIVHWVEDHLTRTEKFRLAGKKRLVQGFGRPEVVLIDVTETSIERPQQRQRLFYSGKKKRHTLKCQVLIDSSTQEVIFLFFGKGSRHNFKLFQASGVRLHPLTESLQDKGYQCIQNLHIALRN
;
A
#
# COMPACT_ATOMS: atom_id res chain seq x y z
N MET A 1 13.92 -16.97 6.74
CA MET A 1 12.81 -17.52 7.55
C MET A 1 12.97 -19.03 7.72
N ALA A 2 12.83 -19.84 6.69
CA ALA A 2 13.00 -21.31 6.74
C ALA A 2 14.22 -21.79 7.57
N ARG A 3 15.41 -21.25 7.26
CA ARG A 3 16.67 -21.57 7.93
C ARG A 3 16.76 -21.17 9.41
N VAL A 4 16.04 -20.11 9.82
CA VAL A 4 15.99 -19.63 11.21
C VAL A 4 15.12 -20.56 12.06
N TRP A 5 14.09 -21.14 11.46
CA TRP A 5 13.12 -22.02 12.12
C TRP A 5 13.43 -23.51 11.91
N GLY A 6 14.53 -23.86 11.24
CA GLY A 6 14.91 -25.25 10.98
C GLY A 6 13.96 -26.02 10.07
N ILE A 7 13.14 -25.35 9.27
CA ILE A 7 12.13 -25.97 8.39
C ILE A 7 12.46 -25.75 6.92
N SER A 8 11.93 -26.60 6.04
CA SER A 8 12.09 -26.44 4.58
C SER A 8 11.28 -25.24 4.05
N GLU A 9 11.73 -24.66 2.95
CA GLU A 9 11.00 -23.60 2.25
C GLU A 9 9.60 -24.07 1.80
N SER A 10 9.47 -25.33 1.38
CA SER A 10 8.19 -25.93 1.02
C SER A 10 7.21 -25.96 2.20
N THR A 11 7.70 -26.18 3.42
CA THR A 11 6.87 -26.16 4.64
C THR A 11 6.41 -24.75 4.96
N VAL A 12 7.31 -23.76 4.88
CA VAL A 12 6.95 -22.34 5.04
C VAL A 12 5.86 -21.95 4.05
N CYS A 13 6.03 -22.33 2.78
CA CYS A 13 5.09 -22.04 1.71
C CYS A 13 3.69 -22.62 2.02
N ARG A 14 3.60 -23.87 2.50
CA ARG A 14 2.32 -24.49 2.88
C ARG A 14 1.65 -23.78 4.06
N ILE A 15 2.43 -23.35 5.06
CA ILE A 15 1.91 -22.62 6.22
C ILE A 15 1.36 -21.25 5.78
N VAL A 16 2.10 -20.51 4.96
CA VAL A 16 1.65 -19.20 4.44
C VAL A 16 0.32 -19.33 3.71
N HIS A 17 0.22 -20.27 2.76
CA HIS A 17 -1.03 -20.50 2.04
C HIS A 17 -2.18 -20.89 2.97
N TRP A 18 -1.93 -21.77 3.95
CA TRP A 18 -2.96 -22.16 4.93
C TRP A 18 -3.45 -20.96 5.75
N VAL A 19 -2.54 -20.09 6.22
CA VAL A 19 -2.90 -18.88 6.95
C VAL A 19 -3.69 -17.92 6.07
N GLU A 20 -3.22 -17.64 4.85
CA GLU A 20 -3.89 -16.75 3.90
C GLU A 20 -5.31 -17.22 3.56
N ASP A 21 -5.49 -18.51 3.28
CA ASP A 21 -6.80 -19.12 3.04
C ASP A 21 -7.73 -18.95 4.24
N HIS A 22 -7.22 -19.22 5.45
CA HIS A 22 -8.01 -19.14 6.66
C HIS A 22 -8.45 -17.68 6.94
N LEU A 23 -7.52 -16.73 6.87
CA LEU A 23 -7.81 -15.31 7.09
C LEU A 23 -8.80 -14.78 6.04
N THR A 24 -8.65 -15.16 4.77
CA THR A 24 -9.52 -14.72 3.67
C THR A 24 -10.96 -15.21 3.84
N ARG A 25 -11.16 -16.42 4.37
CA ARG A 25 -12.50 -16.99 4.65
C ARG A 25 -13.21 -16.29 5.80
N THR A 26 -12.50 -15.76 6.79
CA THR A 26 -13.13 -15.08 7.93
C THR A 26 -13.73 -13.72 7.57
N GLU A 27 -13.33 -13.14 6.43
CA GLU A 27 -13.69 -11.79 5.96
C GLU A 27 -13.31 -10.62 6.89
N LYS A 28 -12.91 -10.89 8.15
CA LYS A 28 -12.52 -9.90 9.17
C LYS A 28 -11.33 -9.02 8.77
N PHE A 29 -10.51 -9.51 7.84
CA PHE A 29 -9.29 -8.82 7.37
C PHE A 29 -9.45 -8.26 5.95
N ARG A 30 -10.67 -8.26 5.39
CA ARG A 30 -10.92 -7.62 4.10
C ARG A 30 -10.86 -6.11 4.25
N LEU A 31 -10.08 -5.48 3.38
CA LEU A 31 -10.08 -4.04 3.28
C LEU A 31 -11.39 -3.58 2.65
N ALA A 32 -11.90 -2.42 3.09
CA ALA A 32 -13.11 -1.81 2.51
C ALA A 32 -12.97 -1.54 1.01
N GLY A 33 -11.72 -1.34 0.55
CA GLY A 33 -11.37 -1.24 -0.85
C GLY A 33 -11.60 0.15 -1.45
N LYS A 34 -11.18 0.33 -2.70
CA LYS A 34 -11.16 1.64 -3.38
C LYS A 34 -12.54 2.29 -3.51
N LYS A 35 -13.63 1.49 -3.53
CA LYS A 35 -14.99 2.02 -3.73
C LYS A 35 -15.43 2.94 -2.59
N ARG A 36 -15.03 2.65 -1.35
CA ARG A 36 -15.32 3.49 -0.16
C ARG A 36 -14.74 4.90 -0.27
N LEU A 37 -13.68 5.09 -1.05
CA LEU A 37 -13.04 6.39 -1.26
C LEU A 37 -13.80 7.31 -2.23
N VAL A 38 -14.70 6.74 -3.04
CA VAL A 38 -15.44 7.46 -4.10
C VAL A 38 -16.94 7.53 -3.81
N GLN A 39 -17.49 6.56 -3.08
CA GLN A 39 -18.90 6.54 -2.70
C GLN A 39 -19.27 7.74 -1.82
N GLY A 40 -20.50 8.26 -1.95
CA GLY A 40 -20.97 9.40 -1.16
C GLY A 40 -21.35 9.04 0.28
N PHE A 41 -21.90 7.84 0.50
CA PHE A 41 -22.31 7.34 1.82
C PHE A 41 -21.19 6.52 2.47
N GLY A 42 -20.87 6.80 3.74
CA GLY A 42 -19.79 6.11 4.46
C GLY A 42 -18.37 6.47 3.99
N ARG A 43 -18.23 7.60 3.27
CA ARG A 43 -16.91 8.12 2.88
C ARG A 43 -16.15 8.63 4.11
N PRO A 44 -14.82 8.46 4.14
CA PRO A 44 -14.00 9.16 5.12
C PRO A 44 -14.10 10.69 4.90
N GLU A 45 -14.10 11.45 5.98
CA GLU A 45 -13.93 12.91 5.90
C GLU A 45 -12.49 13.26 5.57
N VAL A 46 -11.54 12.58 6.24
CA VAL A 46 -10.10 12.77 6.08
C VAL A 46 -9.43 11.42 5.82
N VAL A 47 -8.63 11.34 4.77
CA VAL A 47 -7.80 10.18 4.43
C VAL A 47 -6.33 10.52 4.63
N LEU A 48 -5.64 9.69 5.40
CA LEU A 48 -4.19 9.73 5.54
C LEU A 48 -3.57 8.87 4.43
N ILE A 49 -2.60 9.44 3.71
CA ILE A 49 -1.87 8.74 2.64
C ILE A 49 -0.39 8.72 2.99
N ASP A 50 0.16 7.52 3.14
CA ASP A 50 1.59 7.33 3.39
C ASP A 50 2.18 6.21 2.50
N VAL A 51 3.50 6.21 2.38
CA VAL A 51 4.26 5.15 1.71
C VAL A 51 5.34 4.60 2.62
N THR A 52 5.20 3.32 2.93
CA THR A 52 6.20 2.56 3.67
C THR A 52 7.08 1.73 2.72
N GLU A 53 8.31 1.44 3.15
CA GLU A 53 9.24 0.57 2.41
C GLU A 53 9.59 -0.66 3.26
N THR A 54 9.26 -1.85 2.77
CA THR A 54 9.59 -3.13 3.43
C THR A 54 10.75 -3.80 2.73
N SER A 55 11.73 -4.27 3.49
CA SER A 55 12.89 -5.00 2.93
C SER A 55 12.42 -6.32 2.35
N ILE A 56 12.96 -6.70 1.19
CA ILE A 56 12.73 -8.00 0.56
C ILE A 56 14.05 -8.71 0.30
N GLU A 57 13.98 -10.02 0.07
CA GLU A 57 15.11 -10.76 -0.47
C GLU A 57 15.53 -10.19 -1.83
N ARG A 58 16.82 -10.27 -2.12
CA ARG A 58 17.40 -9.78 -3.37
C ARG A 58 16.75 -10.54 -4.54
N PRO A 59 16.00 -9.87 -5.43
CA PRO A 59 15.38 -10.54 -6.57
C PRO A 59 16.45 -11.17 -7.46
N GLN A 60 16.19 -12.33 -8.06
CA GLN A 60 17.14 -12.91 -9.01
C GLN A 60 17.20 -12.11 -10.32
N GLN A 61 16.06 -11.57 -10.76
CA GLN A 61 15.94 -10.76 -11.97
C GLN A 61 15.46 -9.34 -11.67
N ARG A 62 15.78 -8.38 -12.56
CA ARG A 62 15.32 -6.98 -12.48
C ARG A 62 15.61 -6.29 -11.13
N GLN A 63 16.70 -6.67 -10.48
CA GLN A 63 17.11 -6.20 -9.15
C GLN A 63 17.08 -4.67 -8.98
N ARG A 64 17.56 -3.94 -10.00
CA ARG A 64 17.59 -2.47 -10.00
C ARG A 64 16.22 -1.83 -9.79
N LEU A 65 15.14 -2.50 -10.20
CA LEU A 65 13.77 -2.01 -9.97
C LEU A 65 13.40 -2.03 -8.49
N PHE A 66 13.89 -3.00 -7.72
CA PHE A 66 13.55 -3.13 -6.31
C PHE A 66 14.56 -2.45 -5.39
N TYR A 67 15.72 -2.06 -5.90
CA TYR A 67 16.74 -1.38 -5.12
C TYR A 67 16.31 0.04 -4.74
N SER A 68 16.14 0.30 -3.44
CA SER A 68 15.87 1.64 -2.90
C SER A 68 17.19 2.35 -2.63
N GLY A 69 17.42 3.47 -3.32
CA GLY A 69 18.59 4.31 -3.11
C GLY A 69 18.64 4.93 -1.71
N LYS A 70 17.46 5.23 -1.12
CA LYS A 70 17.32 5.82 0.23
C LYS A 70 17.61 4.79 1.32
N LYS A 71 17.07 3.57 1.20
CA LYS A 71 17.26 2.49 2.19
C LYS A 71 18.51 1.64 1.97
N LYS A 72 19.20 1.83 0.83
CA LYS A 72 20.41 1.10 0.41
C LYS A 72 20.21 -0.42 0.40
N ARG A 73 19.03 -0.89 -0.01
CA ARG A 73 18.65 -2.32 -0.07
C ARG A 73 17.46 -2.56 -1.00
N HIS A 74 17.17 -3.81 -1.31
CA HIS A 74 15.98 -4.19 -2.09
C HIS A 74 14.73 -4.10 -1.22
N THR A 75 13.71 -3.42 -1.74
CA THR A 75 12.47 -3.13 -1.01
C THR A 75 11.25 -3.20 -1.91
N LEU A 76 10.09 -3.37 -1.28
CA LEU A 76 8.79 -3.06 -1.85
C LEU A 76 8.26 -1.80 -1.19
N LYS A 77 7.65 -0.94 -2.00
CA LYS A 77 6.86 0.18 -1.49
C LYS A 77 5.44 -0.28 -1.28
N CYS A 78 4.87 0.11 -0.15
CA CYS A 78 3.45 -0.06 0.15
C CYS A 78 2.84 1.32 0.39
N GLN A 79 1.98 1.74 -0.52
CA GLN A 79 1.12 2.89 -0.30
C GLN A 79 -0.06 2.44 0.57
N VAL A 80 -0.29 3.15 1.66
CA VAL A 80 -1.36 2.88 2.62
C VAL A 80 -2.31 4.07 2.65
N LEU A 81 -3.61 3.79 2.53
CA LEU A 81 -4.68 4.77 2.77
C LEU A 81 -5.44 4.39 4.03
N ILE A 82 -5.53 5.33 4.96
CA ILE A 82 -6.14 5.13 6.27
C ILE A 82 -7.25 6.16 6.46
N ASP A 83 -8.39 5.72 6.98
CA ASP A 83 -9.42 6.63 7.47
C ASP A 83 -8.94 7.26 8.78
N SER A 84 -8.83 8.59 8.83
CA SER A 84 -8.31 9.26 10.03
C SER A 84 -9.24 9.12 11.24
N SER A 85 -10.55 8.91 11.02
CA SER A 85 -11.53 8.82 12.10
C SER A 85 -11.56 7.43 12.75
N THR A 86 -11.56 6.38 11.93
CA THR A 86 -11.66 4.98 12.38
C THR A 86 -10.30 4.31 12.52
N GLN A 87 -9.23 4.92 12.00
CA GLN A 87 -7.88 4.36 11.89
C GLN A 87 -7.81 3.08 11.04
N GLU A 88 -8.87 2.77 10.30
CA GLU A 88 -8.92 1.60 9.43
C GLU A 88 -8.10 1.79 8.17
N VAL A 89 -7.38 0.75 7.76
CA VAL A 89 -6.77 0.70 6.44
C VAL A 89 -7.87 0.49 5.39
N ILE A 90 -8.08 1.50 4.55
CA ILE A 90 -9.08 1.45 3.48
C ILE A 90 -8.53 0.69 2.28
N PHE A 91 -7.27 0.98 1.92
CA PHE A 91 -6.68 0.49 0.69
C PHE A 91 -5.14 0.41 0.76
N LEU A 92 -4.58 -0.61 0.14
CA LEU A 92 -3.14 -0.84 -0.01
C LEU A 92 -2.75 -0.96 -1.48
N PHE A 93 -1.64 -0.36 -1.87
CA PHE A 93 -1.04 -0.56 -3.20
C PHE A 93 0.45 -0.80 -3.12
N PHE A 94 0.90 -1.90 -3.73
CA PHE A 94 2.30 -2.30 -3.72
C PHE A 94 3.02 -1.87 -4.99
N GLY A 95 4.28 -1.49 -4.85
CA GLY A 95 5.14 -1.17 -5.96
C GLY A 95 6.61 -1.43 -5.67
N LYS A 96 7.41 -1.20 -6.70
CA LYS A 96 8.85 -1.44 -6.70
C LYS A 96 9.57 -0.41 -5.80
N GLY A 97 10.58 -0.87 -5.05
CA GLY A 97 11.38 -0.03 -4.14
C GLY A 97 12.03 1.21 -4.77
N SER A 98 12.43 1.15 -6.05
CA SER A 98 13.04 2.30 -6.73
C SER A 98 12.02 3.36 -7.18
N ARG A 99 10.72 3.10 -7.07
CA ARG A 99 9.67 3.98 -7.58
C ARG A 99 9.50 5.21 -6.68
N HIS A 100 9.34 6.39 -7.28
CA HIS A 100 8.98 7.60 -6.55
C HIS A 100 7.54 7.54 -6.03
N ASN A 101 7.26 8.11 -4.85
CA ASN A 101 5.95 8.05 -4.18
C ASN A 101 4.82 8.59 -5.07
N PHE A 102 5.04 9.74 -5.72
CA PHE A 102 4.07 10.32 -6.66
C PHE A 102 3.69 9.37 -7.82
N LYS A 103 4.69 8.73 -8.46
CA LYS A 103 4.44 7.75 -9.53
C LYS A 103 3.73 6.50 -8.99
N LEU A 104 3.94 6.15 -7.73
CA LEU A 104 3.26 5.03 -7.07
C LEU A 104 1.77 5.36 -6.90
N PHE A 105 1.45 6.56 -6.42
CA PHE A 105 0.08 7.06 -6.30
C PHE A 105 -0.66 7.10 -7.64
N GLN A 106 -0.02 7.64 -8.70
CA GLN A 106 -0.65 7.64 -10.02
C GLN A 106 -1.01 6.23 -10.50
N ALA A 107 -0.14 5.24 -10.27
CA ALA A 107 -0.42 3.86 -10.67
C ALA A 107 -1.37 3.12 -9.73
N SER A 108 -1.54 3.57 -8.49
CA SER A 108 -2.56 2.99 -7.62
C SER A 108 -3.95 3.32 -8.14
N GLY A 109 -4.10 4.36 -8.97
CA GLY A 109 -5.36 4.74 -9.60
C GLY A 109 -6.44 5.12 -8.58
N VAL A 110 -6.02 5.46 -7.37
CA VAL A 110 -6.90 5.93 -6.31
C VAL A 110 -7.49 7.27 -6.72
N ARG A 111 -8.79 7.42 -6.48
CA ARG A 111 -9.51 8.67 -6.60
C ARG A 111 -10.20 8.91 -5.26
N LEU A 112 -10.17 10.14 -4.79
CA LEU A 112 -10.85 10.57 -3.58
C LEU A 112 -12.10 11.37 -3.98
N HIS A 113 -13.18 11.19 -3.23
CA HIS A 113 -14.35 12.04 -3.38
C HIS A 113 -13.98 13.53 -3.15
N PRO A 114 -14.53 14.50 -3.90
CA PRO A 114 -14.09 15.92 -3.83
C PRO A 114 -14.15 16.53 -2.42
N LEU A 115 -15.14 16.09 -1.63
CA LEU A 115 -15.35 16.50 -0.24
C LEU A 115 -14.49 15.74 0.80
N THR A 116 -13.69 14.77 0.37
CA THR A 116 -12.74 14.08 1.23
C THR A 116 -11.45 14.86 1.23
N GLU A 117 -10.97 15.22 2.41
CA GLU A 117 -9.66 15.81 2.59
C GLU A 117 -8.58 14.72 2.59
N SER A 118 -7.41 15.03 2.03
CA SER A 118 -6.26 14.13 2.03
C SER A 118 -5.09 14.75 2.79
N LEU A 119 -4.59 14.06 3.82
CA LEU A 119 -3.36 14.42 4.51
C LEU A 119 -2.24 13.49 4.04
N GLN A 120 -1.11 14.08 3.65
CA GLN A 120 -0.01 13.36 3.04
C GLN A 120 1.32 14.04 3.33
N ASP A 121 2.41 13.27 3.25
CA ASP A 121 3.75 13.80 3.48
C ASP A 121 4.22 14.75 2.36
N LYS A 122 5.35 15.43 2.59
CA LYS A 122 5.95 16.33 1.58
C LYS A 122 6.33 15.60 0.28
N GLY A 123 6.55 14.27 0.34
CA GLY A 123 6.79 13.43 -0.83
C GLY A 123 5.62 13.38 -1.82
N TYR A 124 4.47 13.92 -1.40
CA TYR A 124 3.24 14.05 -2.17
C TYR A 124 2.81 15.50 -2.46
N GLN A 125 3.69 16.49 -2.33
CA GLN A 125 3.36 17.89 -2.70
C GLN A 125 2.70 18.02 -4.09
N CYS A 126 3.12 17.21 -5.08
CA CYS A 126 2.51 17.23 -6.42
C CYS A 126 1.05 16.72 -6.47
N ILE A 127 0.57 16.00 -5.46
CA ILE A 127 -0.83 15.52 -5.39
C ILE A 127 -1.78 16.65 -5.02
N GLN A 128 -1.37 17.61 -4.20
CA GLN A 128 -2.21 18.76 -3.83
C GLN A 128 -2.69 19.49 -5.10
N ASN A 129 -1.81 19.67 -6.09
CA ASN A 129 -2.16 20.26 -7.38
C ASN A 129 -3.14 19.40 -8.19
N LEU A 130 -3.04 18.07 -8.09
CA LEU A 130 -3.93 17.13 -8.79
C LEU A 130 -5.34 17.07 -8.16
N HIS A 131 -5.42 17.17 -6.83
CA HIS A 131 -6.69 17.21 -6.09
C HIS A 131 -7.46 18.51 -6.35
N ILE A 132 -6.74 19.63 -6.49
CA ILE A 132 -7.32 20.93 -6.88
C ILE A 132 -7.87 20.86 -8.31
N ALA A 133 -7.14 20.24 -9.24
CA ALA A 133 -7.58 20.13 -10.64
C ALA A 133 -8.81 19.24 -10.86
N LEU A 134 -9.14 18.34 -9.92
CA LEU A 134 -10.32 17.46 -9.97
C LEU A 134 -11.54 18.04 -9.21
N ARG A 135 -11.42 19.25 -8.63
CA ARG A 135 -12.51 19.98 -7.97
C ARG A 135 -13.25 20.96 -8.89
N ASN A 136 -12.72 21.21 -10.10
CA ASN A 136 -13.31 22.10 -11.10
C ASN A 136 -14.04 21.31 -12.19
#